data_AF-A0A8D3X1I4-F1
#
_entry.id   AF-A0A8D3X1I4-F1
#
_cell.length_a   1.000
_cell.length_b   1.000
_cell.length_c   1.000
_cell.angle_alpha   90.00
_cell.angle_beta   90.00
_cell.angle_gamma   90.00
#
_symmetry.space_group_name_H-M   'P 1'
#
loop_
_entity.id
_entity.type
_entity.pdbx_description
1 polymer ?
#
loop_
_entity_poly.entity_id
_entity_poly.type
_entity_poly.pdbx_seq_one_letter_code
_entity_poly.pdbx_strand_id
1 'polypeptide(L)'
;MSDQLEEYLERGMYGAKETKRDERRYFLTALRENIEIALKKGQVMKKDAAKIKPLLKKVKDGHLFLNGSLSYSYLSPYIQAANQHKVPFTIVQNLEADTDIGLVLTGSEGSLERDIFLD
;
A
#
# COMPACT_ATOMS: atom_id res chain seq x y z
N MET A 1 -20.19 10.78 28.43
CA MET A 1 -19.23 11.57 27.61
C MET A 1 -17.85 11.38 28.24
N SER A 2 -17.33 10.16 28.15
CA SER A 2 -16.09 9.74 28.83
C SER A 2 -15.20 8.91 27.90
N ASP A 3 -15.81 8.20 26.93
CA ASP A 3 -15.11 7.30 26.01
C ASP A 3 -14.11 7.96 25.06
N GLN A 4 -14.35 9.21 24.61
CA GLN A 4 -13.42 9.86 23.66
C GLN A 4 -12.09 10.30 24.28
N LEU A 5 -12.06 10.51 25.61
CA LEU A 5 -10.84 10.93 26.31
C LEU A 5 -9.98 9.72 26.69
N GLU A 6 -10.62 8.59 27.01
CA GLU A 6 -9.97 7.31 27.32
C GLU A 6 -9.33 6.69 26.07
N GLU A 7 -10.01 6.74 24.91
CA GLU A 7 -9.45 6.29 23.62
C GLU A 7 -8.21 7.11 23.19
N TYR A 8 -8.13 8.38 23.59
CA TYR A 8 -6.98 9.25 23.32
C TYR A 8 -5.78 8.96 24.23
N LEU A 9 -6.03 8.50 25.46
CA LEU A 9 -4.98 8.10 26.42
C LEU A 9 -4.41 6.71 26.08
N GLU A 10 -5.25 5.78 25.63
CA GLU A 10 -4.81 4.44 25.21
C GLU A 10 -3.88 4.47 23.98
N ARG A 11 -4.14 5.37 23.02
CA ARG A 11 -3.25 5.59 21.86
C ARG A 11 -1.90 6.22 22.23
N GLY A 12 -1.80 6.88 23.39
CA GLY A 12 -0.54 7.39 23.92
C GLY A 12 0.31 6.32 24.61
N MET A 13 -0.31 5.21 25.05
CA MET A 13 0.37 4.07 25.69
C MET A 13 1.04 3.13 24.68
N TYR A 14 0.37 2.84 23.55
CA TYR A 14 0.98 2.10 22.43
C TYR A 14 1.73 3.10 21.55
N GLY A 15 3.03 3.28 21.81
CA GLY A 15 3.80 4.36 21.20
C GLY A 15 3.79 4.33 19.66
N ALA A 16 4.08 5.47 19.02
CA ALA A 16 4.13 5.63 17.55
C ALA A 16 4.94 4.55 16.79
N LYS A 17 5.86 3.86 17.49
CA LYS A 17 6.65 2.74 16.96
C LYS A 17 5.81 1.48 16.73
N GLU A 18 4.83 1.19 17.58
CA GLU A 18 3.91 0.07 17.43
C GLU A 18 2.97 0.33 16.26
N THR A 19 2.37 1.53 16.19
CA THR A 19 1.55 1.96 15.05
C THR A 19 2.26 1.81 13.71
N LYS A 20 3.53 2.24 13.61
CA LYS A 20 4.32 2.08 12.37
C LYS A 20 4.60 0.62 12.01
N ARG A 21 4.61 -0.31 12.97
CA ARG A 21 4.75 -1.75 12.68
C ARG A 21 3.45 -2.31 12.12
N ASP A 22 2.32 -1.96 12.72
CA ASP A 22 1.00 -2.38 12.23
C ASP A 22 0.72 -1.84 10.83
N GLU A 23 1.05 -0.57 10.56
CA GLU A 23 0.97 0.01 9.21
C GLU A 23 1.80 -0.78 8.20
N ARG A 24 3.05 -1.11 8.53
CA ARG A 24 3.92 -1.90 7.65
C ARG A 24 3.39 -3.30 7.42
N ARG A 25 2.79 -3.93 8.43
CA ARG A 25 2.15 -5.24 8.27
C ARG A 25 0.94 -5.17 7.35
N TYR A 26 0.14 -4.12 7.48
CA TYR A 26 -1.07 -3.93 6.68
C TYR A 26 -0.75 -3.50 5.23
N PHE A 27 0.17 -2.56 5.02
CA PHE A 27 0.48 -1.95 3.72
C PHE A 27 1.72 -2.55 3.05
N LEU A 28 1.90 -3.88 3.10
CA LEU A 28 2.96 -4.57 2.36
C LEU A 28 4.36 -3.96 2.59
N THR A 29 4.72 -3.73 3.85
CA THR A 29 5.98 -3.11 4.34
C THR A 29 6.09 -1.59 4.20
N ALA A 30 5.17 -0.94 3.50
CA ALA A 30 5.14 0.51 3.33
C ALA A 30 4.60 1.23 4.58
N LEU A 31 4.98 2.50 4.74
CA LEU A 31 4.39 3.40 5.73
C LEU A 31 3.35 4.29 5.06
N ARG A 32 2.22 4.56 5.73
CA ARG A 32 1.10 5.34 5.16
C ARG A 32 1.53 6.70 4.60
N GLU A 33 2.50 7.35 5.23
CA GLU A 33 3.07 8.64 4.83
C GLU A 33 3.74 8.61 3.45
N ASN A 34 4.20 7.45 2.98
CA ASN A 34 4.89 7.30 1.70
C ASN A 34 4.00 6.70 0.60
N ILE A 35 2.73 6.40 0.90
CA ILE A 35 1.83 5.71 -0.04
C ILE A 35 1.18 6.73 -0.96
N GLU A 36 1.39 6.52 -2.26
CA GLU A 36 0.64 7.21 -3.31
C GLU A 36 -0.69 6.52 -3.56
N ILE A 37 -0.69 5.18 -3.60
CA ILE A 37 -1.91 4.43 -3.80
C ILE A 37 -1.86 3.03 -3.21
N ALA A 38 -2.99 2.53 -2.73
CA ALA A 38 -3.18 1.17 -2.29
C ALA A 38 -4.44 0.58 -2.95
N LEU A 39 -4.30 -0.64 -3.47
CA LEU A 39 -5.42 -1.40 -4.05
C LEU A 39 -5.69 -2.63 -3.22
N LYS A 40 -6.97 -2.94 -3.03
CA LYS A 40 -7.39 -4.20 -2.40
C LYS A 40 -7.15 -5.38 -3.33
N LYS A 41 -6.98 -6.57 -2.77
CA LYS A 41 -6.84 -7.85 -3.49
C LYS A 41 -7.91 -8.00 -4.57
N GLY A 42 -9.17 -7.71 -4.25
CA GLY A 42 -10.28 -7.78 -5.20
C GLY A 42 -10.14 -6.84 -6.40
N GLN A 43 -9.56 -5.65 -6.22
CA GLN A 43 -9.32 -4.70 -7.31
C GLN A 43 -8.13 -5.15 -8.18
N VAL A 44 -7.09 -5.70 -7.57
CA VAL A 44 -5.96 -6.31 -8.31
C VAL A 44 -6.44 -7.49 -9.16
N MET A 45 -7.32 -8.33 -8.61
CA MET A 45 -7.89 -9.47 -9.32
C MET A 45 -8.78 -9.07 -10.50
N LYS A 46 -9.43 -7.90 -10.45
CA LYS A 46 -10.19 -7.33 -11.58
C LYS A 46 -9.30 -6.83 -12.73
N LYS A 47 -7.97 -6.89 -12.58
CA LYS A 47 -6.97 -6.49 -13.59
C LYS A 47 -7.09 -5.01 -14.02
N ASP A 48 -7.44 -4.13 -13.09
CA ASP A 48 -7.51 -2.67 -13.28
C ASP A 48 -6.11 -2.01 -13.35
N ALA A 49 -5.12 -2.69 -13.94
CA ALA A 49 -3.76 -2.18 -14.07
C ALA A 49 -3.69 -0.87 -14.90
N ALA A 50 -4.69 -0.61 -15.74
CA ALA A 50 -4.81 0.65 -16.48
C ALA A 50 -4.90 1.86 -15.54
N LYS A 51 -5.59 1.72 -14.38
CA LYS A 51 -5.77 2.82 -13.42
C LYS A 51 -4.46 3.26 -12.76
N ILE A 52 -3.49 2.36 -12.62
CA ILE A 52 -2.22 2.67 -11.93
C ILE A 52 -1.11 3.19 -12.87
N LYS A 53 -1.20 2.94 -14.18
CA LYS A 53 -0.22 3.42 -15.18
C LYS A 53 0.04 4.94 -15.12
N PRO A 54 -0.98 5.81 -15.05
CA PRO A 54 -0.72 7.26 -14.97
C PRO A 54 0.01 7.65 -13.68
N LEU A 55 -0.18 6.91 -12.59
CA LEU A 55 0.48 7.15 -11.31
C LEU A 55 1.95 6.72 -11.36
N LEU A 56 2.22 5.54 -11.94
CA LEU A 56 3.59 5.05 -12.17
C LEU A 56 4.43 6.01 -13.03
N LYS A 57 3.80 6.77 -13.94
CA LYS A 57 4.49 7.77 -14.75
C LYS A 57 4.84 9.05 -13.97
N LYS A 58 4.02 9.39 -12.98
CA LYS A 58 4.14 10.64 -12.21
C LYS A 58 5.02 10.49 -10.96
N VAL A 59 5.08 9.29 -10.41
CA VAL A 59 5.77 9.03 -9.15
C VAL A 59 7.28 9.29 -9.26
N LYS A 60 7.83 10.01 -8.28
CA LYS A 60 9.28 10.18 -8.08
C LYS A 60 9.75 9.24 -6.97
N ASP A 61 10.92 8.62 -7.17
CA ASP A 61 11.47 7.53 -6.35
C ASP A 61 10.41 6.53 -5.88
N GLY A 62 9.55 6.11 -6.83
CA GLY A 62 8.46 5.22 -6.52
C GLY A 62 8.90 3.77 -6.32
N HIS A 63 8.13 3.03 -5.52
CA HIS A 63 8.33 1.59 -5.34
C HIS A 63 6.99 0.87 -5.32
N LEU A 64 6.86 -0.20 -6.08
CA LEU A 64 5.63 -0.99 -6.18
C LEU A 64 5.71 -2.25 -5.32
N PHE A 65 4.94 -2.33 -4.24
CA PHE A 65 4.79 -3.51 -3.42
C PHE A 65 3.57 -4.32 -3.88
N LEU A 66 3.77 -5.61 -4.10
CA LEU A 66 2.76 -6.53 -4.61
C LEU A 66 2.54 -7.65 -3.61
N ASN A 67 1.28 -7.98 -3.33
CA ASN A 67 0.95 -9.05 -2.40
C ASN A 67 1.23 -10.42 -3.04
N GLY A 68 2.21 -11.14 -2.51
CA GLY A 68 2.63 -12.47 -3.01
C GLY A 68 1.62 -13.59 -2.78
N SER A 69 0.55 -13.37 -2.00
CA SER A 69 -0.56 -14.33 -1.88
C SER A 69 -1.44 -14.39 -3.14
N LEU A 70 -1.37 -13.38 -4.01
CA LEU A 70 -2.09 -13.35 -5.28
C LEU A 70 -1.35 -14.17 -6.34
N SER A 71 -2.10 -14.90 -7.17
CA SER A 71 -1.53 -15.60 -8.33
C SER A 71 -0.79 -14.62 -9.24
N TYR A 72 0.37 -15.05 -9.77
CA TYR A 72 1.19 -14.28 -10.70
C TYR A 72 0.39 -13.75 -11.90
N SER A 73 -0.64 -14.48 -12.35
CA SER A 73 -1.52 -14.05 -13.44
C SER A 73 -2.20 -12.70 -13.17
N TYR A 74 -2.51 -12.39 -11.90
CA TYR A 74 -3.06 -11.09 -11.49
C TYR A 74 -1.99 -10.03 -11.29
N LEU A 75 -0.76 -10.41 -10.90
CA LEU A 75 0.34 -9.49 -10.64
C LEU A 75 1.10 -9.07 -11.90
N SER A 76 1.20 -9.97 -12.88
CA SER A 76 1.99 -9.75 -14.11
C SER A 76 1.68 -8.45 -14.87
N PRO A 77 0.41 -7.98 -15.00
CA PRO A 77 0.14 -6.71 -15.67
C PRO A 77 0.72 -5.49 -14.93
N TYR A 78 0.75 -5.56 -13.59
CA TYR A 78 1.29 -4.51 -12.73
C TYR A 78 2.82 -4.49 -12.77
N ILE A 79 3.45 -5.67 -12.76
CA ILE A 79 4.90 -5.83 -12.93
C ILE A 79 5.35 -5.28 -14.28
N GLN A 80 4.64 -5.62 -15.35
CA GLN A 80 4.92 -5.07 -16.69
C GLN A 80 4.79 -3.54 -16.72
N ALA A 81 3.74 -2.99 -16.11
CA ALA A 81 3.55 -1.55 -16.03
C ALA A 81 4.68 -0.86 -15.25
N ALA A 82 5.12 -1.43 -14.13
CA ALA A 82 6.24 -0.92 -13.34
C ALA A 82 7.54 -0.93 -14.14
N ASN A 83 7.86 -2.06 -14.79
CA ASN A 83 9.03 -2.20 -15.65
C ASN A 83 9.04 -1.18 -16.80
N GLN A 84 7.89 -0.95 -17.45
CA GLN A 84 7.74 0.06 -18.51
C GLN A 84 8.10 1.47 -18.05
N HIS A 85 7.82 1.80 -16.78
CA HIS A 85 8.09 3.10 -16.19
C HIS A 85 9.37 3.13 -15.34
N LYS A 86 10.17 2.05 -15.37
CA LYS A 86 11.40 1.89 -14.55
C LYS A 86 11.17 2.05 -13.04
N VAL A 87 9.98 1.68 -12.57
CA VAL A 87 9.64 1.69 -11.15
C VAL A 87 10.05 0.33 -10.56
N PRO A 88 10.93 0.29 -9.54
CA PRO A 88 11.26 -0.96 -8.86
C PRO A 88 10.02 -1.57 -8.20
N PHE A 89 9.99 -2.89 -8.13
CA PHE A 89 8.89 -3.61 -7.50
C PHE A 89 9.39 -4.72 -6.59
N THR A 90 8.60 -5.02 -5.56
CA THR A 90 8.84 -6.13 -4.63
C THR A 90 7.56 -6.95 -4.49
N ILE A 91 7.69 -8.26 -4.66
CA ILE A 91 6.62 -9.19 -4.30
C ILE A 91 6.83 -9.55 -2.83
N VAL A 92 5.92 -9.10 -1.96
CA VAL A 92 5.98 -9.32 -0.53
C VAL A 92 5.38 -10.70 -0.23
N GLN A 93 6.25 -11.63 0.14
CA GLN A 93 5.90 -12.97 0.63
C GLN A 93 5.98 -12.99 2.16
N ASN A 94 5.40 -14.02 2.80
CA ASN A 94 5.40 -14.15 4.27
C ASN A 94 4.78 -12.95 5.01
N LEU A 95 3.57 -12.57 4.59
CA LEU A 95 2.81 -11.54 5.31
C LEU A 95 2.47 -12.06 6.70
N GLU A 96 3.05 -11.44 7.73
CA GLU A 96 2.77 -11.77 9.14
C GLU A 96 1.30 -11.51 9.53
N ALA A 97 0.61 -10.66 8.76
CA ALA A 97 -0.77 -10.26 8.99
C ALA A 97 -1.63 -10.56 7.75
N ASP A 98 -2.89 -10.96 8.00
CA ASP A 98 -3.90 -11.06 6.94
C ASP A 98 -4.34 -9.64 6.55
N THR A 99 -3.81 -9.14 5.43
CA THR A 99 -4.17 -7.85 4.85
C THR A 99 -5.04 -8.05 3.61
N ASP A 100 -6.08 -7.22 3.43
CA ASP A 100 -6.85 -7.18 2.20
C ASP A 100 -6.17 -6.38 1.09
N ILE A 101 -5.01 -5.78 1.35
CA ILE A 101 -4.22 -5.03 0.37
C ILE A 101 -3.57 -5.99 -0.63
N GLY A 102 -3.81 -5.75 -1.91
CA GLY A 102 -3.21 -6.49 -3.02
C GLY A 102 -1.96 -5.83 -3.58
N LEU A 103 -1.88 -4.50 -3.52
CA LEU A 103 -0.80 -3.70 -4.10
C LEU A 103 -0.68 -2.36 -3.40
N VAL A 104 0.55 -1.86 -3.23
CA VAL A 104 0.86 -0.50 -2.77
C VAL A 104 1.89 0.14 -3.68
N LEU A 105 1.66 1.36 -4.15
CA LEU A 105 2.66 2.20 -4.80
C LEU A 105 3.08 3.28 -3.82
N THR A 106 4.37 3.38 -3.56
CA THR A 106 4.97 4.47 -2.77
C THR A 106 5.65 5.49 -3.66
N GLY A 107 5.95 6.68 -3.14
CA GLY A 107 6.70 7.73 -3.83
C GLY A 107 7.17 8.84 -2.88
N SER A 108 8.09 9.70 -3.36
CA SER A 108 8.65 10.81 -2.57
C SER A 108 7.64 11.89 -2.22
N GLU A 109 6.59 12.05 -3.01
CA GLU A 109 5.53 13.04 -2.77
C GLU A 109 4.43 12.52 -1.86
N GLY A 110 4.52 11.25 -1.40
CA GLY A 110 3.63 10.54 -0.48
C GLY A 110 2.30 11.24 -0.23
N SER A 111 1.22 10.76 -0.86
CA SER A 111 -0.07 11.45 -0.93
C SER A 111 -0.46 12.13 0.38
N LEU A 112 -0.35 13.47 0.38
CA LEU A 112 -0.92 14.37 1.39
C LEU A 112 -2.45 14.25 1.44
N GLU A 113 -3.03 13.66 0.40
CA GLU A 113 -4.45 13.33 0.33
C GLU A 113 -4.77 12.17 1.28
N ARG A 114 -5.87 12.34 2.04
CA ARG A 114 -6.31 11.33 3.01
C ARG A 114 -6.76 10.03 2.34
N ASP A 115 -7.15 10.10 1.08
CA ASP A 115 -7.65 8.96 0.31
C ASP A 115 -6.57 8.39 -0.62
N ILE A 116 -6.19 7.13 -0.36
CA ILE A 116 -5.22 6.36 -1.15
C ILE A 116 -5.88 5.16 -1.83
N PHE A 117 -7.21 5.05 -1.79
CA PHE A 117 -7.93 3.94 -2.39
C PHE A 117 -8.62 4.42 -3.66
N LEU A 118 -8.45 3.70 -4.76
CA LEU A 118 -9.29 3.94 -5.93
C LEU A 118 -10.68 3.37 -5.68
N ASP A 119 -11.72 4.08 -6.12
CA ASP A 119 -13.06 3.51 -6.31
C ASP A 119 -13.12 2.63 -7.58
#